data_AF-A0A9W9YDP9-F1
#
_entry.id   AF-A0A9W9YDP9-F1
#
_cell.length_a   1.000
_cell.length_b   1.000
_cell.length_c   1.000
_cell.angle_alpha   90.00
_cell.angle_beta   90.00
_cell.angle_gamma   90.00
#
_symmetry.space_group_name_H-M   'P 1'
#
loop_
_entity.id
_entity.type
_entity.pdbx_description
1 polymer ?
#
loop_
_entity_poly.entity_id
_entity_poly.type
_entity_poly.pdbx_seq_one_letter_code
_entity_poly.pdbx_strand_id
1 'polypeptide(L)'
;IVYNLCSLLYNETKQALFLLAARCIEQAQILTMLIRKPGMMLFITAVVLLSCFVFPSDGLAVMSVDLGSQFMKVAIVKPGVPMEIVLNTESRRKTPVAVSLKDNERLFSDGALTMSVKYPKKSYIYVQNVLGEKFSKPAGTAVQAKVII
;
A
#
# COMPACT_ATOMS: atom_id res chain seq x y z
N ILE A 1 -10.64 3.09 -1.48
CA ILE A 1 -10.02 3.01 -0.13
C ILE A 1 -8.54 2.69 -0.23
N VAL A 2 -8.14 1.55 -0.78
CA VAL A 2 -6.71 1.18 -0.96
C VAL A 2 -5.90 2.24 -1.72
N TYR A 3 -6.41 2.81 -2.82
CA TYR A 3 -5.71 3.88 -3.55
C TYR A 3 -5.52 5.16 -2.72
N ASN A 4 -6.52 5.57 -1.93
CA ASN A 4 -6.44 6.79 -1.13
C ASN A 4 -5.53 6.61 0.09
N LEU A 5 -5.56 5.42 0.71
CA LEU A 5 -4.70 5.03 1.82
C LEU A 5 -3.24 4.86 1.36
N CYS A 6 -3.02 4.22 0.21
CA CYS A 6 -1.72 4.03 -0.40
C CYS A 6 -1.12 5.38 -0.84
N SER A 7 -1.93 6.28 -1.40
CA SER A 7 -1.44 7.61 -1.79
C SER A 7 -1.05 8.47 -0.58
N LEU A 8 -1.75 8.36 0.55
CA LEU A 8 -1.36 9.01 1.81
C LEU A 8 -0.07 8.43 2.40
N LEU A 9 0.07 7.09 2.41
CA LEU A 9 1.31 6.41 2.86
C LEU A 9 2.51 6.69 1.93
N TYR A 10 2.28 6.81 0.62
CA TYR A 10 3.31 7.03 -0.39
C TYR A 10 3.81 8.48 -0.44
N ASN A 11 2.94 9.46 -0.15
CA ASN A 11 3.32 10.87 -0.17
C ASN A 11 4.21 11.25 1.04
N GLU A 12 3.88 10.75 2.23
CA GLU A 12 4.67 10.95 3.45
C GLU A 12 6.06 10.27 3.36
N THR A 13 6.13 9.06 2.78
CA THR A 13 7.40 8.31 2.64
C THR A 13 8.32 8.85 1.54
N LYS A 14 7.78 9.38 0.43
CA LYS A 14 8.58 10.03 -0.61
C LYS A 14 9.20 11.36 -0.16
N GLN A 15 8.47 12.17 0.60
CA GLN A 15 8.99 13.45 1.09
C GLN A 15 10.14 13.24 2.08
N ALA A 16 10.02 12.26 2.98
CA ALA A 16 11.08 11.92 3.94
C ALA A 16 12.35 11.37 3.26
N LEU A 17 12.20 10.45 2.30
CA LEU A 17 13.34 9.81 1.63
C LEU A 17 14.10 10.78 0.70
N PHE A 18 13.40 11.70 0.02
CA PHE A 18 14.02 12.69 -0.86
C PHE A 18 14.79 13.76 -0.07
N LEU A 19 14.28 14.18 1.10
CA LEU A 19 14.99 15.09 2.01
C LEU A 19 16.20 14.43 2.70
N LEU A 20 16.13 13.12 3.02
CA LEU A 20 17.26 12.38 3.57
C LEU A 20 18.39 12.20 2.54
N ALA A 21 18.06 11.85 1.29
CA ALA A 21 19.03 11.68 0.22
C ALA A 21 19.74 13.00 -0.14
N ALA A 22 19.00 14.12 -0.17
CA ALA A 22 19.58 15.44 -0.45
C ALA A 22 20.55 15.91 0.64
N ARG A 23 20.24 15.66 1.93
CA ARG A 23 21.14 15.98 3.06
C ARG A 23 22.39 15.10 3.09
N CYS A 24 22.29 13.85 2.63
CA CYS A 24 23.42 12.91 2.58
C CYS A 24 24.46 13.32 1.51
N ILE A 25 24.03 13.89 0.38
CA ILE A 25 24.91 14.40 -0.68
C ILE A 25 25.64 15.68 -0.24
N GLU A 26 24.96 16.57 0.49
CA GLU A 26 25.57 17.82 0.97
C GLU A 26 26.63 17.57 2.06
N GLN A 27 26.42 16.58 2.93
CA GLN A 27 27.42 16.17 3.94
C GLN A 27 28.65 15.49 3.33
N ALA A 28 28.50 14.78 2.21
CA ALA A 28 29.61 14.09 1.53
C ALA A 28 30.62 15.06 0.87
N GLN A 29 30.21 16.27 0.51
CA GLN A 29 31.11 17.28 -0.10
C GLN A 29 32.02 17.95 0.94
N ILE A 30 31.58 18.08 2.19
CA ILE A 30 32.40 18.64 3.29
C ILE A 30 33.48 17.63 3.72
N LEU A 31 33.22 16.33 3.56
CA LEU A 31 34.09 15.23 3.97
C LEU A 31 35.37 15.08 3.14
N THR A 32 35.35 15.42 1.85
CA THR A 32 36.49 15.24 0.94
C THR A 32 37.56 16.34 1.08
N MET A 33 37.24 17.50 1.66
CA MET A 33 38.16 18.66 1.75
C MET A 33 39.05 18.68 3.01
N LEU A 34 38.80 17.83 4.02
CA LEU A 34 39.48 17.88 5.33
C LEU A 34 40.55 16.78 5.56
N ILE A 35 40.88 15.97 4.53
CA ILE A 35 41.70 14.73 4.65
C ILE A 35 43.22 14.99 4.85
N ARG A 36 43.68 16.25 4.96
CA ARG A 36 45.14 16.56 4.94
C ARG A 36 45.87 16.46 6.31
N LYS A 37 45.24 16.08 7.43
CA LYS A 37 45.94 15.99 8.74
C LYS A 37 45.58 14.73 9.55
N PRO A 38 46.57 13.94 10.04
CA PRO A 38 46.35 12.62 10.64
C PRO A 38 45.62 12.64 11.99
N GLY A 39 45.63 13.77 12.72
CA GLY A 39 44.84 13.93 13.95
C GLY A 39 43.36 14.28 13.72
N MET A 40 43.02 14.76 12.53
CA MET A 40 41.67 15.25 12.21
C MET A 40 40.75 14.14 11.68
N MET A 41 41.35 13.04 11.19
CA MET A 41 40.61 11.89 10.65
C MET A 41 39.81 11.14 11.72
N LEU A 42 40.37 11.00 12.93
CA LEU A 42 39.68 10.36 14.07
C LEU A 42 38.44 11.16 14.52
N PHE A 43 38.57 12.50 14.51
CA PHE A 43 37.50 13.42 14.86
C PHE A 43 36.36 13.37 13.83
N ILE A 44 36.70 13.35 12.54
CA ILE A 44 35.71 13.24 11.47
C ILE A 44 34.99 11.89 11.54
N THR A 45 35.70 10.78 11.74
CA THR A 45 35.06 9.46 11.90
C THR A 45 34.14 9.41 13.11
N ALA A 46 34.51 10.05 14.23
CA ALA A 46 33.67 10.12 15.41
C ALA A 46 32.42 10.99 15.18
N VAL A 47 32.54 12.10 14.45
CA VAL A 47 31.40 12.96 14.08
C VAL A 47 30.44 12.26 13.12
N VAL A 48 30.95 11.50 12.14
CA VAL A 48 30.13 10.71 11.22
C VAL A 48 29.40 9.60 11.98
N LEU A 49 30.08 8.86 12.85
CA LEU A 49 29.46 7.82 13.68
C LEU A 49 28.39 8.40 14.62
N LEU A 50 28.67 9.54 15.26
CA LEU A 50 27.72 10.23 16.13
C LEU A 50 26.49 10.71 15.34
N SER A 51 26.66 11.18 14.10
CA SER A 51 25.54 11.59 13.25
C SER A 51 24.62 10.42 12.89
N CYS A 52 25.15 9.21 12.70
CA CYS A 52 24.35 8.00 12.43
C CYS A 52 23.48 7.59 13.62
N PHE A 53 23.91 7.87 14.86
CA PHE A 53 23.12 7.59 16.07
C PHE A 53 21.97 8.58 16.30
N VAL A 54 22.03 9.77 15.69
CA VAL A 54 21.05 10.86 15.91
C VAL A 54 19.83 10.74 15.00
N PHE A 55 19.86 9.87 13.98
CA PHE A 55 18.68 9.62 13.15
C PHE A 55 17.85 8.48 13.75
N PRO A 56 16.74 8.76 14.47
CA PRO A 56 15.78 7.72 14.78
C PRO A 56 15.22 7.17 13.46
N SER A 57 15.22 5.86 13.31
CA SER A 57 14.51 5.22 12.20
C SER A 57 13.01 5.41 12.43
N ASP A 58 12.38 6.30 11.67
CA ASP A 58 10.93 6.42 11.65
C ASP A 58 10.35 5.06 11.20
N GLY A 59 9.57 4.42 12.08
CA GLY A 59 8.98 3.12 11.77
C GLY A 59 7.96 3.27 10.63
N LEU A 60 8.14 2.49 9.57
CA LEU A 60 7.24 2.48 8.42
C LEU A 60 5.86 1.97 8.84
N ALA A 61 4.82 2.69 8.41
CA ALA A 61 3.45 2.20 8.53
C ALA A 61 3.20 1.09 7.51
N VAL A 62 2.68 -0.04 7.98
CA VAL A 62 2.40 -1.23 7.17
C VAL A 62 0.90 -1.42 7.05
N MET A 63 0.43 -1.77 5.86
CA MET A 63 -0.96 -2.14 5.61
C MET A 63 -1.04 -3.63 5.26
N SER A 64 -1.91 -4.36 5.94
CA SER A 64 -2.24 -5.75 5.62
C SER A 64 -3.62 -5.82 4.97
N VAL A 65 -3.75 -6.70 3.97
CA VAL A 65 -5.00 -6.91 3.22
C VAL A 65 -5.35 -8.39 3.28
N ASP A 66 -6.49 -8.71 3.88
CA ASP A 66 -7.10 -10.04 3.90
C ASP A 66 -8.07 -10.14 2.71
N LEU A 67 -7.71 -10.99 1.74
CA LEU A 67 -8.50 -11.27 0.54
C LEU A 67 -9.31 -12.54 0.75
N GLY A 68 -10.46 -12.41 1.41
CA GLY A 68 -11.44 -13.50 1.54
C GLY A 68 -12.44 -13.54 0.38
N SER A 69 -13.01 -14.71 0.10
CA SER A 69 -13.89 -14.92 -1.07
C SER A 69 -15.13 -14.02 -1.11
N GLN A 70 -15.67 -13.67 0.07
CA GLN A 70 -16.85 -12.79 0.19
C GLN A 70 -16.51 -11.39 0.68
N PHE A 71 -15.51 -11.27 1.56
CA PHE A 71 -15.18 -10.03 2.24
C PHE A 71 -13.67 -9.79 2.24
N MET A 72 -13.32 -8.54 1.98
CA MET A 72 -12.01 -7.96 2.10
C MET A 72 -11.92 -7.23 3.45
N LYS A 73 -10.80 -7.40 4.15
CA LYS A 73 -10.46 -6.61 5.34
C LYS A 73 -9.10 -5.95 5.13
N VAL A 74 -8.96 -4.76 5.67
CA VAL A 74 -7.71 -3.99 5.60
C VAL A 74 -7.37 -3.54 7.01
N ALA A 75 -6.14 -3.78 7.44
CA ALA A 75 -5.64 -3.30 8.72
C ALA A 75 -4.36 -2.48 8.52
N ILE A 76 -4.17 -1.48 9.38
CA ILE A 76 -2.98 -0.63 9.41
C ILE A 76 -2.26 -0.86 10.73
N VAL A 77 -0.94 -1.01 10.64
CA VAL A 77 -0.04 -1.05 11.79
C VAL A 77 0.94 0.10 11.65
N LYS A 78 0.89 1.03 12.60
CA LYS A 78 1.82 2.18 12.70
C LYS A 78 2.52 2.11 14.05
N PRO A 79 3.85 2.36 14.14
CA PRO A 79 4.52 2.48 15.43
C PRO A 79 3.84 3.56 16.30
N GLY A 80 3.56 3.22 17.56
CA GLY A 80 2.92 4.13 18.51
C GLY A 80 1.39 4.23 18.45
N VAL A 81 0.73 3.53 17.51
CA VAL A 81 -0.74 3.46 17.44
C VAL A 81 -1.16 1.98 17.47
N PRO A 82 -2.19 1.59 18.23
CA PRO A 82 -2.68 0.22 18.20
C PRO A 82 -3.13 -0.16 16.78
N MET A 83 -2.99 -1.43 16.42
CA MET A 83 -3.47 -1.96 15.15
C MET A 83 -4.97 -1.67 14.99
N GLU A 84 -5.33 -1.05 13.86
CA GLU A 84 -6.71 -0.67 13.56
C GLU A 84 -7.18 -1.28 12.23
N ILE A 85 -8.44 -1.74 12.21
CA ILE A 85 -9.10 -2.23 10.99
C ILE A 85 -9.80 -1.06 10.32
N VAL A 86 -9.46 -0.81 9.06
CA VAL A 86 -10.00 0.29 8.26
C VAL A 86 -11.49 0.05 7.99
N LEU A 87 -12.27 1.11 8.18
CA LEU A 87 -13.69 1.13 7.84
C LEU A 87 -13.91 1.43 6.36
N ASN A 88 -14.95 0.85 5.78
CA ASN A 88 -15.41 1.21 4.44
C ASN A 88 -16.23 2.52 4.45
N THR A 89 -16.70 2.95 3.28
CA THR A 89 -17.55 4.14 3.13
C THR A 89 -18.87 4.02 3.91
N GLU A 90 -19.37 2.80 4.08
CA GLU A 90 -20.58 2.47 4.85
C GLU A 90 -20.30 2.24 6.35
N SER A 91 -19.12 2.63 6.85
CA SER A 91 -18.70 2.47 8.26
C SER A 91 -18.68 1.02 8.78
N ARG A 92 -18.44 0.04 7.90
CA ARG A 92 -18.29 -1.38 8.22
C ARG A 92 -16.82 -1.81 8.13
N ARG A 93 -16.40 -2.70 9.04
CA ARG A 93 -15.05 -3.34 9.06
C ARG A 93 -14.86 -4.45 8.03
N LYS A 94 -15.89 -4.78 7.24
CA LYS A 94 -15.89 -5.80 6.19
C LYS A 94 -16.33 -5.16 4.89
N THR A 95 -15.49 -5.23 3.87
CA THR A 95 -15.78 -4.71 2.53
C THR A 95 -16.17 -5.88 1.64
N PRO A 96 -17.41 -6.00 1.14
CA PRO A 96 -17.77 -7.07 0.21
C PRO A 96 -16.89 -7.06 -1.05
N VAL A 97 -16.43 -8.24 -1.48
CA VAL A 97 -15.64 -8.40 -2.71
C VAL A 97 -16.59 -8.52 -3.89
N ALA A 98 -17.05 -7.35 -4.36
CA ALA A 98 -17.91 -7.23 -5.53
C ALA A 98 -17.45 -6.05 -6.41
N VAL A 99 -17.51 -6.25 -7.72
CA VAL A 99 -17.20 -5.23 -8.73
C VAL A 99 -18.31 -5.22 -9.76
N SER A 100 -18.90 -4.05 -10.03
CA SER A 100 -19.91 -3.88 -11.07
C SER A 100 -19.41 -2.87 -12.09
N LEU A 101 -19.50 -3.22 -13.38
CA LEU A 101 -19.18 -2.33 -14.48
C LEU A 101 -20.47 -1.85 -15.14
N LYS A 102 -20.79 -0.58 -14.97
CA LYS A 102 -21.97 0.03 -15.57
C LYS A 102 -21.59 1.36 -16.21
N ASP A 103 -21.98 1.55 -17.47
CA ASP A 103 -21.92 2.84 -18.18
C ASP A 103 -20.54 3.52 -18.08
N ASN A 104 -19.48 2.71 -18.25
CA ASN A 104 -18.07 3.10 -18.14
C ASN A 104 -17.58 3.50 -16.73
N GLU A 105 -18.42 3.33 -15.72
CA GLU A 105 -18.07 3.48 -14.31
C GLU A 105 -17.86 2.12 -13.63
N ARG A 106 -16.87 2.06 -12.74
CA ARG A 106 -16.57 0.90 -11.91
C ARG A 106 -17.06 1.16 -10.50
N LEU A 107 -18.08 0.40 -10.09
CA LEU A 107 -18.59 0.42 -8.73
C LEU A 107 -17.91 -0.70 -7.94
N PHE A 108 -17.62 -0.42 -6.67
CA PHE A 108 -16.93 -1.33 -5.75
C PHE A 108 -17.77 -1.56 -4.49
N SER A 109 -17.52 -2.68 -3.81
CA SER A 109 -18.07 -2.97 -2.48
C SER A 109 -19.61 -2.92 -2.48
N ASP A 110 -20.20 -2.14 -1.58
CA ASP A 110 -21.62 -2.09 -1.30
C ASP A 110 -22.41 -1.53 -2.50
N GLY A 111 -21.84 -0.55 -3.21
CA GLY A 111 -22.41 -0.03 -4.45
C GLY A 111 -22.46 -1.10 -5.56
N ALA A 112 -21.44 -1.96 -5.64
CA ALA A 112 -21.46 -3.09 -6.58
C ALA A 112 -22.44 -4.18 -6.16
N LEU A 113 -22.60 -4.43 -4.85
CA LEU A 113 -23.50 -5.44 -4.33
C LEU A 113 -24.97 -5.09 -4.60
N THR A 114 -25.37 -3.84 -4.40
CA THR A 114 -26.71 -3.37 -4.80
C THR A 114 -26.94 -3.50 -6.30
N MET A 115 -25.91 -3.24 -7.10
CA MET A 115 -26.00 -3.37 -8.56
C MET A 115 -26.02 -4.82 -9.04
N SER A 116 -25.48 -5.75 -8.26
CA SER A 116 -25.52 -7.18 -8.59
C SER A 116 -26.93 -7.77 -8.59
N VAL A 117 -27.79 -7.31 -7.68
CA VAL A 117 -29.20 -7.70 -7.63
C VAL A 117 -29.96 -7.17 -8.85
N LYS A 118 -29.64 -5.95 -9.29
CA LYS A 118 -30.33 -5.29 -10.42
C LYS A 118 -29.82 -5.73 -11.79
N TYR A 119 -28.52 -5.93 -11.92
CA TYR A 119 -27.83 -6.27 -13.17
C TYR A 119 -26.79 -7.39 -12.93
N PRO A 120 -27.23 -8.64 -12.76
CA PRO A 120 -26.34 -9.75 -12.42
C PRO A 120 -25.30 -10.04 -13.50
N LYS A 121 -25.62 -9.79 -14.78
CA LYS A 121 -24.68 -9.99 -15.90
C LYS A 121 -23.51 -8.99 -15.94
N LYS A 122 -23.65 -7.85 -15.26
CA LYS A 122 -22.64 -6.77 -15.24
C LYS A 122 -21.86 -6.71 -13.92
N SER A 123 -22.14 -7.63 -13.01
CA SER A 123 -21.60 -7.65 -11.67
C SER A 123 -20.83 -8.94 -11.44
N TYR A 124 -19.65 -8.79 -10.87
CA TYR A 124 -18.68 -9.86 -10.64
C TYR A 124 -18.47 -10.02 -9.14
N ILE A 125 -18.79 -11.21 -8.64
CA ILE A 125 -18.64 -11.62 -7.24
C ILE A 125 -17.81 -12.90 -7.23
N TYR A 126 -17.09 -13.17 -6.13
CA TYR A 126 -16.25 -14.36 -5.99
C TYR A 126 -15.10 -14.45 -7.01
N VAL A 127 -14.61 -13.30 -7.47
CA VAL A 127 -13.51 -13.24 -8.45
C VAL A 127 -12.29 -14.02 -7.98
N GLN A 128 -12.03 -14.02 -6.67
CA GLN A 128 -10.91 -14.76 -6.07
C GLN A 128 -10.97 -16.27 -6.30
N ASN A 129 -12.15 -16.86 -6.42
CA ASN A 129 -12.30 -18.30 -6.66
C ASN A 129 -11.95 -18.68 -8.11
N VAL A 130 -11.94 -17.71 -9.02
CA VAL A 130 -11.57 -17.90 -10.44
C VAL A 130 -10.09 -17.58 -10.68
N LEU A 131 -9.44 -16.90 -9.73
CA LEU A 131 -8.02 -16.57 -9.87
C LEU A 131 -7.20 -17.87 -9.91
N GLY A 132 -6.44 -18.05 -10.99
CA GLY A 132 -5.60 -19.23 -11.19
C GLY A 132 -6.28 -20.41 -11.90
N GLU A 133 -7.57 -20.31 -12.22
CA GLU A 133 -8.27 -21.34 -12.99
C GLU A 133 -7.93 -21.27 -14.49
N LYS A 134 -7.66 -22.43 -15.09
CA LYS A 134 -7.41 -22.54 -16.54
C LYS A 134 -8.71 -22.42 -17.30
N PHE A 135 -8.70 -21.68 -18.41
CA PHE A 135 -9.86 -21.47 -19.29
C PHE A 135 -10.38 -22.74 -19.99
N SER A 136 -9.69 -23.88 -19.85
CA SER A 136 -9.98 -25.13 -20.57
C SER A 136 -11.11 -25.99 -19.95
N LYS A 137 -11.69 -25.60 -18.80
CA LYS A 137 -12.81 -26.33 -18.20
C LYS A 137 -14.10 -26.12 -19.02
N PRO A 138 -14.92 -27.17 -19.27
CA PRO A 138 -16.17 -27.02 -20.01
C PRO A 138 -17.10 -26.03 -19.27
N ALA A 139 -17.74 -25.16 -20.04
CA ALA A 139 -18.46 -23.94 -19.63
C ALA A 139 -19.76 -24.17 -18.82
N GLY A 140 -19.87 -25.28 -18.08
CA GLY A 140 -21.04 -25.63 -17.26
C GLY A 140 -21.06 -24.97 -15.88
N THR A 141 -19.96 -24.34 -15.44
CA THR A 141 -19.93 -23.57 -14.20
C THR A 141 -19.67 -22.11 -14.56
N ALA A 142 -20.74 -21.36 -14.76
CA ALA A 142 -20.68 -19.94 -15.11
C ALA A 142 -20.07 -19.15 -13.94
N VAL A 143 -18.74 -19.05 -13.90
CA VAL A 143 -18.06 -18.00 -13.14
C VAL A 143 -17.53 -17.01 -14.15
N GLN A 144 -18.41 -16.10 -14.56
CA GLN A 144 -17.99 -14.99 -15.40
C GLN A 144 -17.05 -14.14 -14.55
N ALA A 145 -15.77 -14.15 -14.89
CA ALA A 145 -14.79 -13.16 -14.47
C ALA A 145 -13.92 -12.89 -15.69
N LYS A 146 -14.44 -12.10 -16.63
CA LYS A 146 -13.60 -11.54 -17.70
C LYS A 146 -12.85 -10.38 -17.06
N VAL A 147 -11.65 -10.66 -16.55
CA VAL A 147 -10.72 -9.66 -16.03
C VAL A 147 -10.28 -8.79 -17.21
N ILE A 148 -10.91 -7.64 -17.37
CA ILE A 148 -10.44 -6.58 -18.26
C ILE A 148 -9.71 -5.60 -17.35
N ILE A 149 -8.37 -5.66 -17.39
CA ILE A 149 -7.48 -4.63 -16.85
C ILE A 149 -7.41 -3.50 -17.87
#